data_AF-A0A6A7B6T1-F1
#
_entry.id   AF-A0A6A7B6T1-F1
#
_cell.length_a   1.000
_cell.length_b   1.000
_cell.length_c   1.000
_cell.angle_alpha   90.00
_cell.angle_beta   90.00
_cell.angle_gamma   90.00
#
_symmetry.space_group_name_H-M   'P 1'
#
loop_
_entity.id
_entity.type
_entity.pdbx_description
1 polymer ?
#
loop_
_entity_poly.entity_id
_entity_poly.type
_entity_poly.pdbx_seq_one_letter_code
_entity_poly.pdbx_strand_id
1 'polypeptide(L)'
;MSTPNLLTLPVELRELIYEFLFSSYTIRHGFKHPGTATEDNDDPSTRTALLLTSRQIYTESWRHLPLNCTLHFRGTENLLQTLFSLDQSTITRLRHIKLRGYPFPLYLSGRAEYYPTYYAANALSLFPGLCLDTLTVEDCWHGFGMGDGWRDLTTYFDIEALLKCDAWRELVYITPCTDFIASGYDARRKRLAQPQTWDSLLKERDGEDAGAGVEMWIVPFSQEDAVGDVKTEDGRVMMPWNARPGHEVTENWRLGTPEQEMKGEVRIVARRGKRARAVQLGLTQKTSWKELKKKEGGFAPEGMFCKLDGFDGWTPYHNDMADAVGWIYGGWGRRMQLANSALSS
;
A
#
# COMPACT_ATOMS: atom_id res chain seq x y z
N MET A 1 -32.52 38.27 -18.19
CA MET A 1 -31.86 37.74 -16.98
C MET A 1 -30.91 36.65 -17.43
N SER A 2 -29.60 36.77 -17.17
CA SER A 2 -28.65 35.70 -17.48
C SER A 2 -28.97 34.48 -16.62
N THR A 3 -29.10 33.32 -17.24
CA THR A 3 -29.26 32.05 -16.51
C THR A 3 -28.04 31.86 -15.59
N PRO A 4 -28.26 31.56 -14.29
CA PRO A 4 -27.15 31.28 -13.39
C PRO A 4 -26.36 30.08 -13.93
N ASN A 5 -25.04 30.23 -14.01
CA ASN A 5 -24.16 29.18 -14.48
C ASN A 5 -22.91 29.10 -13.60
N LEU A 6 -22.16 28.00 -13.67
CA LEU A 6 -21.00 27.77 -12.82
C LEU A 6 -19.99 28.93 -12.86
N LEU A 7 -19.78 29.51 -14.05
CA LEU A 7 -18.82 30.61 -14.26
C LEU A 7 -19.28 31.96 -13.69
N THR A 8 -20.56 32.09 -13.30
CA THR A 8 -21.04 33.28 -12.57
C THR A 8 -20.67 33.26 -11.08
N LEU A 9 -20.23 32.12 -10.54
CA LEU A 9 -19.72 32.04 -9.17
C LEU A 9 -18.31 32.63 -9.08
N PRO A 10 -17.91 33.25 -7.95
CA PRO A 10 -16.52 33.58 -7.66
C PRO A 10 -15.60 32.35 -7.76
N VAL A 11 -14.34 32.58 -8.13
CA VAL A 11 -13.39 31.49 -8.38
C VAL A 11 -13.16 30.64 -7.13
N GLU A 12 -13.18 31.25 -5.95
CA GLU A 12 -12.99 30.59 -4.65
C GLU A 12 -14.09 29.55 -4.40
N LEU A 13 -15.34 29.87 -4.74
CA LEU A 13 -16.44 28.92 -4.63
C LEU A 13 -16.33 27.80 -5.67
N ARG A 14 -15.83 28.11 -6.88
CA ARG A 14 -15.61 27.09 -7.90
C ARG A 14 -14.50 26.11 -7.49
N GLU A 15 -13.43 26.60 -6.87
CA GLU A 15 -12.35 25.77 -6.34
C GLU A 15 -12.84 24.78 -5.29
N LEU A 16 -13.69 25.22 -4.35
CA LEU A 16 -14.33 24.33 -3.36
C LEU A 16 -15.22 23.27 -4.02
N ILE A 17 -15.95 23.64 -5.09
CA ILE A 17 -16.75 22.69 -5.86
C ILE A 17 -15.85 21.65 -6.54
N TYR A 18 -14.72 22.06 -7.12
CA TYR A 18 -13.78 21.14 -7.79
C TYR A 18 -13.15 20.17 -6.78
N GLU A 19 -12.71 20.68 -5.63
CA GLU A 19 -12.17 19.87 -4.54
C GLU A 19 -13.18 18.82 -4.08
N PHE A 20 -14.41 19.26 -3.75
CA PHE A 20 -15.47 18.36 -3.32
C PHE A 20 -15.80 17.30 -4.39
N LEU A 21 -15.92 17.71 -5.65
CA LEU A 21 -16.23 16.82 -6.76
C LEU A 21 -15.17 15.72 -6.92
N PHE A 22 -13.88 16.08 -6.88
CA PHE A 22 -12.80 15.12 -7.07
C PHE A 22 -12.48 14.30 -5.81
N SER A 23 -12.77 14.80 -4.60
CA SER A 23 -12.54 14.06 -3.34
C SER A 23 -13.30 12.73 -3.28
N SER A 24 -14.50 12.68 -3.86
CA SER A 24 -15.33 11.47 -3.95
C SER A 24 -15.04 10.62 -5.20
N TYR A 25 -14.07 11.02 -6.03
CA TYR A 25 -13.78 10.36 -7.29
C TYR A 25 -12.62 9.37 -7.15
N THR A 26 -12.87 8.11 -7.52
CA THR A 26 -11.86 7.05 -7.54
C THR A 26 -11.56 6.63 -8.96
N ILE A 27 -10.29 6.70 -9.36
CA ILE A 27 -9.81 6.19 -10.65
C ILE A 27 -9.30 4.77 -10.42
N ARG A 28 -10.00 3.78 -10.99
CA ARG A 28 -9.66 2.36 -10.86
C ARG A 28 -8.81 1.91 -12.05
N HIS A 29 -7.67 1.29 -11.80
CA HIS A 29 -6.78 0.76 -12.85
C HIS A 29 -6.43 -0.71 -12.62
N GLY A 30 -6.50 -1.51 -13.69
CA GLY A 30 -6.25 -2.96 -13.66
C GLY A 30 -7.46 -3.83 -13.31
N PHE A 31 -8.62 -3.24 -13.00
CA PHE A 31 -9.86 -3.98 -12.81
C PHE A 31 -10.48 -4.28 -14.18
N LYS A 32 -10.72 -5.55 -14.51
CA LYS A 32 -11.52 -5.90 -15.68
C LYS A 32 -12.95 -5.45 -15.41
N HIS A 33 -13.60 -4.73 -16.33
CA HIS A 33 -15.06 -4.68 -16.34
C HIS A 33 -15.55 -6.12 -16.49
N PRO A 34 -16.27 -6.69 -15.51
CA PRO A 34 -16.99 -7.92 -15.77
C PRO A 34 -18.05 -7.57 -16.81
N GLY A 35 -18.04 -8.23 -17.96
CA GLY A 35 -19.13 -8.17 -18.93
C GLY A 35 -20.41 -8.83 -18.42
N THR A 36 -20.69 -8.76 -17.13
CA THR A 36 -21.83 -9.37 -16.45
C THR A 36 -22.18 -8.47 -15.28
N ALA A 37 -23.39 -7.92 -15.33
CA ALA A 37 -24.02 -7.17 -14.26
C ALA A 37 -23.85 -7.92 -12.92
N THR A 38 -22.91 -7.47 -12.11
CA THR A 38 -22.92 -7.70 -10.67
C THR A 38 -23.50 -6.46 -10.03
N GLU A 39 -24.34 -6.66 -9.02
CA GLU A 39 -25.34 -5.77 -8.43
C GLU A 39 -24.86 -4.43 -7.84
N ASP A 40 -23.61 -4.04 -8.10
CA ASP A 40 -23.13 -2.68 -7.89
C ASP A 40 -23.51 -1.84 -9.11
N ASN A 41 -24.50 -0.96 -8.95
CA ASN A 41 -24.84 0.12 -9.88
C ASN A 41 -23.68 1.13 -10.01
N ASP A 42 -22.50 0.70 -10.46
CA ASP A 42 -21.34 1.54 -10.76
C ASP A 42 -21.55 2.16 -12.15
N ASP A 43 -22.57 3.02 -12.27
CA ASP A 43 -22.71 3.90 -13.43
C ASP A 43 -21.39 4.69 -13.59
N PRO A 44 -20.80 4.75 -14.79
CA PRO A 44 -19.53 5.42 -14.99
C PRO A 44 -19.65 6.88 -14.54
N SER A 45 -18.89 7.22 -13.49
CA SER A 45 -18.98 8.54 -12.88
C SER A 45 -18.68 9.64 -13.89
N THR A 46 -19.67 10.50 -14.16
CA THR A 46 -19.56 11.62 -15.10
C THR A 46 -18.80 12.81 -14.52
N ARG A 47 -18.20 12.68 -13.33
CA ARG A 47 -17.50 13.78 -12.64
C ARG A 47 -16.34 14.35 -13.47
N THR A 48 -15.63 13.52 -14.23
CA THR A 48 -14.55 13.99 -15.12
C THR A 48 -15.06 14.69 -16.38
N ALA A 49 -16.35 14.59 -16.72
CA ALA A 49 -16.92 15.33 -17.85
C ALA A 49 -16.81 16.85 -17.66
N LEU A 50 -16.72 17.33 -16.41
CA LEU A 50 -16.44 18.73 -16.09
C LEU A 50 -15.16 19.24 -16.78
N LEU A 51 -14.12 18.40 -16.84
CA LEU A 51 -12.85 18.72 -17.50
C LEU A 51 -13.01 18.95 -19.01
N LEU A 52 -14.09 18.47 -19.61
CA LEU A 52 -14.38 18.56 -21.04
C LEU A 52 -15.38 19.68 -21.37
N THR A 53 -15.89 20.41 -20.38
CA THR A 53 -16.95 21.42 -20.59
C THR A 53 -16.46 22.71 -21.25
N SER A 54 -15.35 23.27 -20.78
CA SER A 54 -14.77 24.51 -21.32
C SER A 54 -13.30 24.64 -20.94
N ARG A 55 -12.55 25.46 -21.69
CA ARG A 55 -11.13 25.72 -21.41
C ARG A 55 -10.91 26.36 -20.04
N GLN A 56 -11.77 27.30 -19.64
CA GLN A 56 -11.64 27.96 -18.34
C GLN A 56 -11.81 26.96 -17.19
N ILE A 57 -12.89 26.15 -17.24
CA ILE A 57 -13.15 25.13 -16.22
C ILE A 57 -12.02 24.10 -16.20
N TYR A 58 -11.52 23.67 -17.36
CA TYR A 58 -10.37 22.77 -17.43
C TYR A 58 -9.14 23.35 -16.72
N THR A 59 -8.77 24.60 -17.02
CA THR A 59 -7.60 25.25 -16.41
C THR A 59 -7.75 25.40 -14.89
N GLU A 60 -8.94 25.74 -14.40
CA GLU A 60 -9.19 25.91 -12.97
C GLU A 60 -9.23 24.56 -12.24
N SER A 61 -9.90 23.55 -12.80
CA SER A 61 -10.23 22.29 -12.11
C SER A 61 -9.15 21.19 -12.25
N TRP A 62 -8.39 21.14 -13.35
CA TRP A 62 -7.43 20.07 -13.62
C TRP A 62 -6.42 19.87 -12.48
N ARG A 63 -5.94 20.95 -11.86
CA ARG A 63 -4.98 20.90 -10.76
C ARG A 63 -5.55 20.25 -9.48
N HIS A 64 -6.86 20.28 -9.29
CA HIS A 64 -7.53 19.68 -8.13
C HIS A 64 -7.69 18.17 -8.29
N LEU A 65 -7.73 17.65 -9.52
CA LEU A 65 -7.92 16.22 -9.76
C LEU A 65 -6.85 15.35 -9.06
N PRO A 66 -5.53 15.48 -9.34
CA PRO A 66 -4.52 14.62 -8.71
C PRO A 66 -4.39 14.83 -7.20
N LEU A 67 -4.78 16.00 -6.68
CA LEU A 67 -4.73 16.31 -5.26
C LEU A 67 -5.85 15.67 -4.46
N ASN A 68 -6.99 15.37 -5.08
CA ASN A 68 -8.19 14.97 -4.35
C ASN A 68 -8.72 13.59 -4.77
N CYS A 69 -8.41 13.10 -5.97
CA CYS A 69 -8.88 11.79 -6.39
C CYS A 69 -8.11 10.66 -5.69
N THR A 70 -8.78 9.52 -5.52
CA THR A 70 -8.13 8.28 -5.10
C THR A 70 -7.75 7.45 -6.31
N LEU A 71 -6.47 7.12 -6.45
CA LEU A 71 -6.03 6.12 -7.44
C LEU A 71 -6.12 4.73 -6.82
N HIS A 72 -6.99 3.88 -7.33
CA HIS A 72 -7.16 2.50 -6.86
C HIS A 72 -6.56 1.52 -7.87
N PHE A 73 -5.54 0.79 -7.48
CA PHE A 73 -4.84 -0.18 -8.30
C PHE A 73 -5.18 -1.62 -7.90
N ARG A 74 -5.46 -2.48 -8.88
CA ARG A 74 -5.63 -3.92 -8.65
C ARG A 74 -4.39 -4.59 -8.05
N GLY A 75 -3.20 -4.05 -8.32
CA GLY A 75 -1.94 -4.61 -7.86
C GLY A 75 -0.76 -3.66 -8.07
N THR A 76 0.38 -3.99 -7.46
CA THR A 76 1.64 -3.23 -7.58
C THR A 76 2.08 -3.04 -9.03
N GLU A 77 1.89 -4.04 -9.92
CA GLU A 77 2.20 -3.90 -11.35
C GLU A 77 1.39 -2.76 -12.01
N ASN A 78 0.09 -2.66 -11.70
CA ASN A 78 -0.76 -1.62 -12.26
C ASN A 78 -0.38 -0.23 -11.74
N LEU A 79 0.04 -0.14 -10.47
CA LEU A 79 0.60 1.09 -9.90
C LEU A 79 1.86 1.50 -10.68
N LEU A 80 2.82 0.58 -10.83
CA LEU A 80 4.07 0.86 -11.56
C LEU A 80 3.79 1.33 -12.99
N GLN A 81 2.95 0.59 -13.72
CA GLN A 81 2.61 0.92 -15.10
C GLN A 81 1.99 2.31 -15.22
N THR A 82 1.05 2.65 -14.33
CA THR A 82 0.39 3.96 -14.37
C THR A 82 1.35 5.06 -13.99
N LEU A 83 2.03 4.95 -12.85
CA LEU A 83 2.86 6.05 -12.33
C LEU A 83 4.08 6.32 -13.23
N PHE A 84 4.69 5.31 -13.87
CA PHE A 84 5.76 5.54 -14.85
C PHE A 84 5.30 6.24 -16.14
N SER A 85 4.00 6.22 -16.44
CA SER A 85 3.47 6.97 -17.58
C SER A 85 3.14 8.43 -17.25
N LEU A 86 3.16 8.80 -15.97
CA LEU A 86 2.88 10.15 -15.51
C LEU A 86 4.15 10.99 -15.46
N ASP A 87 3.98 12.29 -15.66
CA ASP A 87 5.05 13.25 -15.48
C ASP A 87 5.30 13.54 -13.99
N GLN A 88 6.52 13.97 -13.68
CA GLN A 88 6.94 14.27 -12.31
C GLN A 88 6.05 15.31 -11.61
N SER A 89 5.52 16.28 -12.37
CA SER A 89 4.64 17.31 -11.81
C SER A 89 3.31 16.72 -11.34
N THR A 90 2.82 15.66 -11.98
CA THR A 90 1.61 14.95 -11.53
C THR A 90 1.92 14.04 -10.34
N ILE A 91 3.01 13.27 -10.38
CA ILE A 91 3.42 12.37 -9.28
C ILE A 91 3.50 13.11 -7.93
N THR A 92 4.12 14.28 -7.92
CA THR A 92 4.29 15.12 -6.70
C THR A 92 2.98 15.71 -6.16
N ARG A 93 1.90 15.66 -6.95
CA ARG A 93 0.56 16.13 -6.57
C ARG A 93 -0.38 15.01 -6.13
N LEU A 94 -0.02 13.73 -6.31
CA LEU A 94 -0.85 12.62 -5.85
C LEU A 94 -0.95 12.61 -4.32
N ARG A 95 -2.16 12.44 -3.78
CA ARG A 95 -2.41 12.41 -2.33
C ARG A 95 -3.01 11.11 -1.82
N HIS A 96 -3.79 10.39 -2.64
CA HIS A 96 -4.50 9.20 -2.18
C HIS A 96 -4.28 8.04 -3.14
N ILE A 97 -3.67 6.96 -2.61
CA ILE A 97 -3.47 5.72 -3.35
C ILE A 97 -4.05 4.57 -2.54
N LYS A 98 -4.81 3.71 -3.21
CA LYS A 98 -5.24 2.41 -2.72
C LYS A 98 -4.69 1.32 -3.63
N LEU A 99 -4.10 0.26 -3.10
CA LEU A 99 -3.67 -0.88 -3.91
C LEU A 99 -3.78 -2.20 -3.15
N ARG A 100 -3.83 -3.31 -3.88
CA ARG A 100 -3.53 -4.63 -3.32
C ARG A 100 -2.04 -4.92 -3.47
N GLY A 101 -1.35 -5.27 -2.38
CA GLY A 101 0.11 -5.33 -2.29
C GLY A 101 0.80 -6.48 -3.02
N TYR A 102 0.31 -6.90 -4.19
CA TYR A 102 0.85 -8.05 -4.91
C TYR A 102 2.36 -7.88 -5.19
N PRO A 103 3.18 -8.88 -4.85
CA PRO A 103 4.60 -8.85 -5.19
C PRO A 103 4.81 -8.80 -6.70
N PHE A 104 5.90 -8.15 -7.10
CA PHE A 104 6.31 -8.00 -8.50
C PHE A 104 7.70 -8.62 -8.72
N PRO A 105 7.81 -9.77 -9.40
CA PRO A 105 9.10 -10.40 -9.66
C PRO A 105 9.90 -9.63 -10.71
N LEU A 106 11.16 -9.33 -10.41
CA LEU A 106 12.14 -8.87 -11.38
C LEU A 106 12.85 -10.08 -11.97
N TYR A 107 12.50 -10.47 -13.19
CA TYR A 107 13.24 -11.52 -13.87
C TYR A 107 14.64 -10.98 -14.24
N LEU A 108 15.69 -11.67 -13.80
CA LEU A 108 17.01 -11.43 -14.41
C LEU A 108 17.02 -12.03 -15.81
N SER A 109 17.74 -11.38 -16.71
CA SER A 109 17.95 -11.81 -18.10
C SER A 109 18.42 -13.28 -18.17
N GLY A 110 17.51 -14.19 -18.50
CA GLY A 110 17.84 -15.53 -18.99
C GLY A 110 18.02 -16.64 -17.95
N ARG A 111 17.78 -16.43 -16.64
CA ARG A 111 17.80 -17.51 -15.64
C ARG A 111 16.47 -17.60 -14.89
N ALA A 112 15.87 -18.79 -14.90
CA ALA A 112 14.56 -19.07 -14.30
C ALA A 112 14.63 -19.39 -12.79
N GLU A 113 15.82 -19.51 -12.22
CA GLU A 113 16.05 -20.12 -10.90
C GLU A 113 15.99 -19.11 -9.74
N TYR A 114 16.13 -17.80 -10.01
CA TYR A 114 16.15 -16.77 -8.96
C TYR A 114 15.63 -15.43 -9.49
N TYR A 115 14.60 -14.89 -8.85
CA TYR A 115 14.08 -13.56 -9.16
C TYR A 115 13.98 -12.71 -7.89
N PRO A 116 14.64 -11.54 -7.83
CA PRO A 116 14.35 -10.57 -6.78
C PRO A 116 12.88 -10.11 -6.90
N THR A 117 12.13 -10.23 -5.82
CA THR A 117 10.73 -9.82 -5.76
C THR A 117 10.59 -8.46 -5.10
N TYR A 118 9.95 -7.52 -5.78
CA TYR A 118 9.62 -6.21 -5.23
C TYR A 118 8.25 -6.23 -4.60
N TYR A 119 8.18 -5.74 -3.37
CA TYR A 119 6.93 -5.54 -2.65
C TYR A 119 6.41 -4.11 -2.87
N ALA A 120 5.20 -3.81 -2.41
CA ALA A 120 4.61 -2.48 -2.55
C ALA A 120 5.52 -1.38 -1.98
N ALA A 121 6.15 -1.62 -0.83
CA ALA A 121 7.10 -0.69 -0.23
C ALA A 121 8.29 -0.36 -1.17
N ASN A 122 8.84 -1.36 -1.87
CA ASN A 122 9.91 -1.15 -2.84
C ASN A 122 9.43 -0.36 -4.05
N ALA A 123 8.22 -0.65 -4.54
CA ALA A 123 7.64 0.04 -5.68
C ALA A 123 7.48 1.55 -5.40
N LEU A 124 7.05 1.92 -4.19
CA LEU A 124 6.94 3.34 -3.80
C LEU A 124 8.28 4.07 -3.86
N SER A 125 9.39 3.40 -3.52
CA SER A 125 10.73 3.99 -3.57
C SER A 125 11.22 4.40 -4.96
N LEU A 126 10.51 3.99 -6.01
CA LEU A 126 10.82 4.33 -7.40
C LEU A 126 10.22 5.67 -7.84
N PHE A 127 9.35 6.28 -7.02
CA PHE A 127 8.65 7.52 -7.35
C PHE A 127 9.13 8.66 -6.44
N PRO A 128 10.29 9.27 -6.74
CA PRO A 128 10.74 10.43 -5.98
C PRO A 128 9.68 11.54 -6.05
N GLY A 129 9.53 12.30 -4.97
CA GLY A 129 8.52 13.35 -4.83
C GLY A 129 7.12 12.87 -4.47
N LEU A 130 6.85 11.55 -4.44
CA LEU A 130 5.57 11.02 -3.97
C LEU A 130 5.36 11.38 -2.49
N CYS A 131 4.22 11.99 -2.18
CA CYS A 131 3.87 12.45 -0.83
C CYS A 131 2.34 12.35 -0.65
N LEU A 132 1.89 11.15 -0.36
CA LEU A 132 0.52 10.79 -0.11
C LEU A 132 0.07 11.30 1.25
N ASP A 133 -1.15 11.83 1.31
CA ASP A 133 -1.85 12.01 2.57
C ASP A 133 -2.32 10.64 3.10
N THR A 134 -2.82 9.76 2.21
CA THR A 134 -3.27 8.42 2.58
C THR A 134 -2.77 7.36 1.60
N LEU A 135 -2.15 6.31 2.13
CA LEU A 135 -1.82 5.08 1.42
C LEU A 135 -2.65 3.94 2.01
N THR A 136 -3.53 3.33 1.23
CA THR A 136 -4.28 2.14 1.62
C THR A 136 -3.71 0.91 0.91
N VAL A 137 -3.29 -0.10 1.67
CA VAL A 137 -2.78 -1.36 1.13
C VAL A 137 -3.68 -2.51 1.57
N GLU A 138 -4.25 -3.22 0.62
CA GLU A 138 -5.02 -4.44 0.85
C GLU A 138 -4.09 -5.66 0.79
N ASP A 139 -4.29 -6.57 1.73
CA ASP A 139 -3.55 -7.82 1.83
C ASP A 139 -3.79 -8.71 0.60
N CYS A 140 -2.70 -9.16 -0.01
CA CYS A 140 -2.73 -10.07 -1.16
C CYS A 140 -2.63 -11.55 -0.78
N TRP A 141 -2.22 -11.86 0.45
CA TRP A 141 -1.84 -13.19 0.92
C TRP A 141 -3.00 -14.00 1.50
N HIS A 142 -3.98 -13.33 2.12
CA HIS A 142 -5.10 -13.98 2.83
C HIS A 142 -6.37 -14.14 1.97
N GLY A 143 -6.22 -14.50 0.69
CA GLY A 143 -7.30 -14.72 -0.27
C GLY A 143 -7.67 -16.19 -0.52
N PHE A 144 -8.54 -16.43 -1.52
CA PHE A 144 -9.08 -17.75 -1.91
C PHE A 144 -8.09 -18.92 -1.80
N GLY A 145 -8.29 -19.78 -0.80
CA GLY A 145 -7.74 -21.14 -0.75
C GLY A 145 -6.25 -21.29 -0.44
N MET A 146 -5.52 -20.22 -0.12
CA MET A 146 -4.11 -20.30 0.28
C MET A 146 -4.02 -20.41 1.81
N GLY A 147 -3.76 -21.61 2.33
CA GLY A 147 -3.81 -21.94 3.76
C GLY A 147 -2.48 -22.38 4.37
N ASP A 148 -1.36 -21.77 3.97
CA ASP A 148 -0.06 -22.00 4.61
C ASP A 148 0.21 -20.95 5.70
N GLY A 149 1.10 -21.24 6.66
CA GLY A 149 1.51 -20.25 7.68
C GLY A 149 2.49 -19.20 7.15
N TRP A 150 2.98 -19.37 5.91
CA TRP A 150 3.93 -18.47 5.28
C TRP A 150 3.30 -17.13 4.89
N ARG A 151 2.02 -17.15 4.48
CA ARG A 151 1.23 -15.95 4.20
C ARG A 151 1.19 -14.99 5.42
N ASP A 152 1.08 -15.53 6.63
CA ASP A 152 1.02 -14.77 7.88
C ASP A 152 2.33 -14.01 8.12
N LEU A 153 3.46 -14.72 7.93
CA LEU A 153 4.80 -14.17 8.04
C LEU A 153 5.03 -13.06 7.01
N THR A 154 4.55 -13.26 5.79
CA THR A 154 4.74 -12.31 4.69
C THR A 154 3.91 -11.05 4.89
N THR A 155 2.65 -11.17 5.35
CA THR A 155 1.83 -10.02 5.75
C THR A 155 2.51 -9.21 6.85
N TYR A 156 3.07 -9.85 7.89
CA TYR A 156 3.79 -9.14 8.95
C TYR A 156 4.95 -8.30 8.41
N PHE A 157 5.81 -8.89 7.56
CA PHE A 157 6.97 -8.18 7.02
C PHE A 157 6.59 -7.13 5.96
N ASP A 158 5.49 -7.32 5.22
CA ASP A 158 5.01 -6.31 4.27
C ASP A 158 4.52 -5.05 5.02
N ILE A 159 3.78 -5.22 6.12
CA ILE A 159 3.38 -4.11 6.99
C ILE A 159 4.61 -3.39 7.54
N GLU A 160 5.57 -4.12 8.10
CA GLU A 160 6.80 -3.52 8.65
C GLU A 160 7.61 -2.78 7.59
N ALA A 161 7.71 -3.32 6.37
CA ALA A 161 8.39 -2.65 5.25
C ALA A 161 7.68 -1.35 4.84
N LEU A 162 6.34 -1.35 4.80
CA LEU A 162 5.54 -0.15 4.53
C LEU A 162 5.68 0.90 5.64
N LEU A 163 5.73 0.48 6.91
CA LEU A 163 5.98 1.36 8.06
C LEU A 163 7.33 2.08 7.96
N LYS A 164 8.36 1.37 7.49
CA LYS A 164 9.70 1.92 7.27
C LYS A 164 9.79 2.84 6.05
N CYS A 165 8.91 2.68 5.06
CA CYS A 165 8.96 3.37 3.78
C CYS A 165 8.47 4.83 3.83
N ASP A 166 9.22 5.75 3.22
CA ASP A 166 8.74 7.11 2.94
C ASP A 166 7.75 7.10 1.76
N ALA A 167 6.74 7.96 1.76
CA ALA A 167 5.80 8.26 0.66
C ALA A 167 4.45 8.72 1.19
N TRP A 168 4.13 8.45 2.47
CA TRP A 168 2.79 8.58 3.02
C TRP A 168 2.79 9.27 4.39
N ARG A 169 1.68 9.92 4.73
CA ARG A 169 1.40 10.52 6.05
C ARG A 169 0.51 9.65 6.92
N GLU A 170 -0.52 9.06 6.32
CA GLU A 170 -1.32 8.00 6.91
C GLU A 170 -1.22 6.73 6.05
N LEU A 171 -0.98 5.59 6.69
CA LEU A 171 -0.99 4.26 6.10
C LEU A 171 -2.14 3.47 6.71
N VAL A 172 -2.98 2.90 5.86
CA VAL A 172 -4.06 1.98 6.25
C VAL A 172 -3.77 0.63 5.59
N TYR A 173 -3.35 -0.36 6.36
CA TYR A 173 -3.21 -1.73 5.88
C TYR A 173 -4.46 -2.54 6.26
N ILE A 174 -5.09 -3.19 5.29
CA ILE A 174 -6.32 -3.95 5.47
C ILE A 174 -6.05 -5.41 5.15
N THR A 175 -6.32 -6.30 6.10
CA THR A 175 -6.24 -7.75 5.88
C THR A 175 -7.59 -8.41 6.21
N PRO A 176 -8.04 -9.37 5.40
CA PRO A 176 -9.40 -9.91 5.50
C PRO A 176 -9.61 -10.82 6.71
N CYS A 177 -8.56 -11.23 7.42
CA CYS A 177 -8.67 -12.11 8.58
C CYS A 177 -7.65 -11.79 9.69
N THR A 178 -7.91 -12.32 10.89
CA THR A 178 -7.01 -12.21 12.06
C THR A 178 -5.91 -13.27 12.07
N ASP A 179 -5.75 -14.06 11.01
CA ASP A 179 -4.86 -15.22 11.02
C ASP A 179 -3.39 -14.82 11.21
N PHE A 180 -2.93 -13.72 10.60
CA PHE A 180 -1.56 -13.25 10.82
C PHE A 180 -1.29 -12.78 12.27
N ILE A 181 -2.32 -12.42 13.03
CA ILE A 181 -2.20 -12.10 14.47
C ILE A 181 -2.10 -13.39 15.28
N ALA A 182 -2.96 -14.38 14.96
CA ALA A 182 -3.06 -15.64 15.67
C ALA A 182 -1.93 -16.63 15.31
N SER A 183 -1.29 -16.44 14.17
CA SER A 183 -0.32 -17.37 13.64
C SER A 183 0.96 -17.36 14.43
N GLY A 184 1.30 -18.54 14.90
CA GLY A 184 2.56 -18.90 15.52
C GLY A 184 3.75 -19.06 14.58
N TYR A 185 3.50 -19.08 13.28
CA TYR A 185 4.53 -19.38 12.31
C TYR A 185 5.51 -18.20 12.21
N ASP A 186 6.68 -18.37 12.83
CA ASP A 186 7.79 -17.45 12.75
C ASP A 186 9.10 -18.21 12.60
N ALA A 187 9.31 -18.79 11.42
CA ALA A 187 10.56 -19.49 11.08
C ALA A 187 11.83 -18.62 11.27
N ARG A 188 11.67 -17.29 11.34
CA ARG A 188 12.77 -16.34 11.54
C ARG A 188 12.97 -15.94 13.00
N ARG A 189 12.01 -16.21 13.90
CA ARG A 189 12.00 -15.73 15.29
C ARG A 189 12.21 -14.22 15.40
N LYS A 190 11.60 -13.46 14.49
CA LYS A 190 11.72 -11.99 14.39
C LYS A 190 10.40 -11.24 14.64
N ARG A 191 9.27 -11.95 14.72
CA ARG A 191 7.97 -11.34 14.96
C ARG A 191 7.85 -10.96 16.43
N LEU A 192 7.39 -9.75 16.66
CA LEU A 192 7.14 -9.20 17.99
C LEU A 192 5.66 -8.87 18.14
N ALA A 193 5.22 -8.71 19.39
CA ALA A 193 3.84 -8.38 19.73
C ALA A 193 3.42 -7.02 19.16
N GLN A 194 2.20 -6.94 18.61
CA GLN A 194 1.67 -5.76 17.91
C GLN A 194 0.38 -5.24 18.57
N PRO A 195 0.10 -3.93 18.52
CA PRO A 195 0.78 -2.89 17.73
C PRO A 195 1.99 -2.23 18.41
N GLN A 196 2.28 -2.51 19.69
CA GLN A 196 3.29 -1.72 20.44
C GLN A 196 4.67 -1.70 19.79
N THR A 197 5.11 -2.81 19.18
CA THR A 197 6.41 -2.84 18.52
C THR A 197 6.43 -1.94 17.29
N TRP A 198 5.42 -2.01 16.43
CA TRP A 198 5.30 -1.12 15.27
C TRP A 198 5.09 0.34 15.65
N ASP A 199 4.35 0.61 16.73
CA ASP A 199 4.19 1.95 17.29
C ASP A 199 5.53 2.53 17.77
N SER A 200 6.31 1.74 18.51
CA SER A 200 7.65 2.11 18.98
C SER A 200 8.60 2.35 17.81
N LEU A 201 8.59 1.46 16.82
CA LEU A 201 9.39 1.58 15.60
C LEU A 201 9.08 2.89 14.85
N LEU A 202 7.80 3.26 14.76
CA LEU A 202 7.37 4.47 14.07
C LEU A 202 7.78 5.74 14.84
N LYS A 203 7.63 5.72 16.17
CA LYS A 203 8.01 6.81 17.07
C LYS A 203 9.52 7.02 17.14
N GLU A 204 10.31 5.96 17.18
CA GLU A 204 11.78 6.05 17.12
C GLU A 204 12.23 6.74 15.84
N ARG A 205 11.56 6.42 14.71
CA ARG A 205 11.87 6.99 13.40
C ARG A 205 11.50 8.47 13.28
N ASP A 206 10.29 8.84 13.70
CA ASP A 206 9.71 10.17 13.49
C ASP A 206 9.91 11.13 14.68
N GLY A 207 10.37 10.61 15.83
CA GLY A 207 10.47 11.28 17.12
C GLY A 207 9.27 10.99 18.03
N GLU A 208 9.53 10.62 19.29
CA GLU A 208 8.49 10.22 20.26
C GLU A 208 7.43 11.31 20.49
N ASP A 209 7.85 12.58 20.54
CA ASP A 209 6.97 13.74 20.76
C ASP A 209 6.30 14.27 19.48
N ALA A 210 6.56 13.66 18.33
CA ALA A 210 6.07 14.14 17.04
C ALA A 210 4.59 13.79 16.78
N GLY A 211 3.99 12.97 17.64
CA GLY A 211 2.61 12.46 17.51
C GLY A 211 2.47 11.33 16.49
N ALA A 212 3.55 10.62 16.19
CA ALA A 212 3.50 9.41 15.38
C ALA A 212 2.88 8.26 16.17
N GLY A 213 2.20 7.34 15.49
CA GLY A 213 1.67 6.15 16.16
C GLY A 213 1.05 5.11 15.25
N VAL A 214 0.91 3.90 15.78
CA VAL A 214 0.29 2.76 15.09
C VAL A 214 -0.83 2.19 15.95
N GLU A 215 -2.01 2.06 15.34
CA GLU A 215 -3.20 1.47 15.96
C GLU A 215 -3.66 0.26 15.16
N MET A 216 -4.15 -0.75 15.85
CA MET A 216 -4.76 -1.93 15.24
C MET A 216 -6.22 -2.04 15.65
N TRP A 217 -7.03 -2.44 14.70
CA TRP A 217 -8.46 -2.58 14.85
C TRP A 217 -8.91 -3.89 14.22
N ILE A 218 -9.85 -4.58 14.88
CA ILE A 218 -10.57 -5.72 14.32
C ILE A 218 -11.97 -5.24 13.97
N VAL A 219 -12.41 -5.54 12.75
CA VAL A 219 -13.79 -5.40 12.29
C VAL A 219 -14.39 -6.81 12.32
N PRO A 220 -15.15 -7.16 13.37
CA PRO A 220 -15.67 -8.51 13.51
C PRO A 220 -16.61 -8.87 12.34
N PHE A 221 -16.58 -10.13 11.90
CA PHE A 221 -17.53 -10.59 10.87
C PHE A 221 -18.98 -10.53 11.35
N SER A 222 -19.22 -10.81 12.64
CA SER A 222 -20.50 -10.56 13.29
C SER A 222 -20.52 -9.17 13.92
N GLN A 223 -21.39 -8.30 13.44
CA GLN A 223 -21.55 -6.94 13.98
C GLN A 223 -22.49 -6.90 15.20
N GLU A 224 -23.13 -8.01 15.57
CA GLU A 224 -24.06 -8.09 16.70
C GLU A 224 -23.35 -7.90 18.05
N ASP A 225 -22.11 -8.41 18.16
CA ASP A 225 -21.28 -8.33 19.36
C ASP A 225 -20.25 -7.18 19.31
N ALA A 226 -20.25 -6.38 18.24
CA ALA A 226 -19.27 -5.33 18.05
C ALA A 226 -19.59 -4.11 18.92
N VAL A 227 -18.63 -3.67 19.73
CA VAL A 227 -18.78 -2.54 20.65
C VAL A 227 -17.76 -1.45 20.31
N GLY A 228 -18.23 -0.22 20.17
CA GLY A 228 -17.38 0.95 19.93
C GLY A 228 -18.03 2.02 19.06
N ASP A 229 -17.44 3.21 19.07
CA ASP A 229 -17.94 4.37 18.31
C ASP A 229 -17.22 4.56 16.96
N VAL A 230 -16.06 3.93 16.80
CA VAL A 230 -15.25 4.03 15.58
C VAL A 230 -15.83 3.08 14.53
N LYS A 231 -16.03 3.60 13.32
CA LYS A 231 -16.62 2.86 12.20
C LYS A 231 -15.75 2.96 10.96
N THR A 232 -15.76 1.90 10.17
CA THR A 232 -15.23 1.90 8.81
C THR A 232 -16.11 2.77 7.88
N GLU A 233 -15.64 2.98 6.65
CA GLU A 233 -16.33 3.79 5.64
C GLU A 233 -17.70 3.20 5.24
N ASP A 234 -17.87 1.88 5.40
CA ASP A 234 -19.13 1.17 5.13
C ASP A 234 -20.05 1.09 6.36
N GLY A 235 -19.63 1.67 7.50
CA GLY A 235 -20.42 1.77 8.73
C GLY A 235 -20.24 0.61 9.72
N ARG A 236 -19.41 -0.40 9.41
CA ARG A 236 -19.07 -1.48 10.37
C ARG A 236 -18.23 -0.96 11.53
N VAL A 237 -18.54 -1.41 12.74
CA VAL A 237 -17.85 -1.05 13.98
C VAL A 237 -16.45 -1.66 14.02
N MET A 238 -15.48 -0.84 14.42
CA MET A 238 -14.07 -1.18 14.61
C MET A 238 -13.77 -1.32 16.11
N MET A 239 -13.24 -2.47 16.51
CA MET A 239 -12.84 -2.74 17.89
C MET A 239 -11.32 -2.61 18.03
N PRO A 240 -10.80 -1.86 19.01
CA PRO A 240 -9.36 -1.68 19.17
C PRO A 240 -8.70 -3.01 19.58
N TRP A 241 -7.54 -3.30 19.01
CA TRP A 241 -6.75 -4.49 19.29
C TRP A 241 -5.37 -4.14 19.84
N ASN A 242 -4.98 -4.82 20.91
CA ASN A 242 -3.62 -4.77 21.46
C ASN A 242 -3.19 -6.15 21.93
N ALA A 243 -1.98 -6.57 21.57
CA ALA A 243 -1.35 -7.71 22.21
C ALA A 243 -1.13 -7.43 23.70
N ARG A 244 -1.26 -8.47 24.53
CA ARG A 244 -0.99 -8.37 25.97
C ARG A 244 0.51 -8.26 26.24
N PRO A 245 0.93 -7.60 27.33
CA PRO A 245 2.33 -7.64 27.77
C PRO A 245 2.80 -9.09 27.96
N GLY A 246 3.92 -9.46 27.35
CA GLY A 246 4.46 -10.83 27.40
C GLY A 246 3.80 -11.82 26.44
N HIS A 247 2.94 -11.37 25.52
CA HIS A 247 2.40 -12.22 24.45
C HIS A 247 3.55 -12.70 23.55
N GLU A 248 3.91 -13.98 23.65
CA GLU A 248 4.86 -14.63 22.77
C GLU A 248 4.14 -15.12 21.51
N VAL A 249 4.79 -15.02 20.35
CA VAL A 249 4.32 -15.64 19.12
C VAL A 249 4.46 -17.16 19.29
N THR A 250 3.40 -17.83 19.72
CA THR A 250 3.40 -19.26 20.05
C THR A 250 3.84 -20.09 18.85
N GLU A 251 5.00 -20.78 18.85
CA GLU A 251 5.51 -21.51 17.65
C GLU A 251 4.50 -22.50 17.02
N ASN A 252 3.51 -22.99 17.78
CA ASN A 252 2.46 -23.87 17.30
C ASN A 252 1.23 -23.08 16.79
N TRP A 253 1.16 -22.90 15.47
CA TRP A 253 0.04 -22.24 14.77
C TRP A 253 -1.35 -22.86 14.99
N ARG A 254 -1.44 -24.09 15.53
CA ARG A 254 -2.71 -24.75 15.86
C ARG A 254 -3.24 -24.38 17.25
N LEU A 255 -2.42 -23.74 18.08
CA LEU A 255 -2.79 -23.32 19.43
C LEU A 255 -3.08 -21.82 19.40
N GLY A 256 -4.19 -21.44 18.77
CA GLY A 256 -4.76 -20.12 19.01
C GLY A 256 -5.03 -19.99 20.51
N THR A 257 -4.50 -18.95 21.14
CA THR A 257 -4.85 -18.66 22.54
C THR A 257 -6.33 -18.26 22.59
N PRO A 258 -7.08 -18.52 23.69
CA PRO A 258 -8.51 -18.17 23.81
C PRO A 258 -8.83 -16.69 23.53
N GLU A 259 -7.81 -15.84 23.55
CA GLU A 259 -7.90 -14.40 23.39
C GLU A 259 -7.75 -13.95 21.93
N GLN A 260 -7.45 -14.89 21.01
CA GLN A 260 -7.36 -14.70 19.55
C GLN A 260 -8.61 -15.23 18.82
N GLU A 261 -9.68 -15.52 19.56
CA GLU A 261 -10.92 -16.10 19.02
C GLU A 261 -11.69 -15.14 18.11
N MET A 262 -11.52 -13.82 18.28
CA MET A 262 -12.24 -12.84 17.47
C MET A 262 -11.79 -12.94 16.00
N LYS A 263 -12.73 -13.32 15.13
CA LYS A 263 -12.53 -13.41 13.68
C LYS A 263 -13.12 -12.18 13.00
N GLY A 264 -12.34 -11.60 12.10
CA GLY A 264 -12.74 -10.41 11.38
C GLY A 264 -11.63 -9.89 10.47
N GLU A 265 -11.96 -8.83 9.74
CA GLU A 265 -10.99 -8.03 9.00
C GLU A 265 -10.13 -7.24 10.01
N VAL A 266 -8.83 -7.14 9.77
CA VAL A 266 -7.93 -6.32 10.58
C VAL A 266 -7.53 -5.09 9.79
N ARG A 267 -7.61 -3.94 10.46
CA ARG A 267 -7.12 -2.66 9.95
C ARG A 267 -5.99 -2.15 10.83
N ILE A 268 -4.84 -1.92 10.21
CA ILE A 268 -3.69 -1.28 10.84
C ILE A 268 -3.63 0.16 10.32
N VAL A 269 -3.75 1.12 11.22
CA VAL A 269 -3.69 2.55 10.89
C VAL A 269 -2.43 3.13 11.50
N ALA A 270 -1.52 3.61 10.66
CA ALA A 270 -0.28 4.24 11.08
C ALA A 270 -0.25 5.70 10.63
N ARG A 271 0.17 6.60 11.52
CA ARG A 271 0.25 8.04 11.26
C ARG A 271 1.65 8.54 11.54
N ARG A 272 2.19 9.29 10.57
CA ARG A 272 3.48 9.97 10.70
C ARG A 272 3.40 11.14 11.68
N GLY A 273 4.55 11.45 12.29
CA GLY A 273 4.66 12.64 13.14
C GLY A 273 4.45 13.95 12.36
N LYS A 274 3.98 15.01 13.03
CA LYS A 274 3.61 16.30 12.39
C LYS A 274 4.72 16.96 11.56
N ARG A 275 5.98 16.64 11.83
CA ARG A 275 7.17 17.16 11.13
C ARG A 275 7.97 16.06 10.43
N ALA A 276 7.45 14.84 10.41
CA ALA A 276 8.11 13.73 9.77
C ALA A 276 8.16 13.95 8.25
N ARG A 277 9.27 13.53 7.64
CA ARG A 277 9.41 13.59 6.20
C ARG A 277 8.58 12.47 5.57
N ALA A 278 7.44 12.82 5.00
CA ALA A 278 6.59 11.90 4.25
C ALA A 278 6.98 11.80 2.75
N VAL A 279 7.77 12.74 2.24
CA VAL A 279 8.17 12.78 0.83
C VAL A 279 9.15 11.65 0.53
N GLN A 280 8.81 10.81 -0.43
CA GLN A 280 9.70 9.81 -0.97
C GLN A 280 10.84 10.50 -1.72
N LEU A 281 12.08 10.33 -1.26
CA LEU A 281 13.25 10.94 -1.90
C LEU A 281 13.84 10.08 -3.03
N GLY A 282 13.21 8.93 -3.30
CA GLY A 282 13.74 7.91 -4.18
C GLY A 282 14.73 7.01 -3.44
N LEU A 283 15.49 6.21 -4.19
CA LEU A 283 16.57 5.37 -3.67
C LEU A 283 17.80 6.20 -3.22
N THR A 284 17.59 7.15 -2.33
CA THR A 284 18.65 7.94 -1.71
C THR A 284 19.06 7.33 -0.37
N GLN A 285 19.62 6.12 -0.45
CA GLN A 285 20.67 5.71 0.48
C GLN A 285 21.95 5.52 -0.36
N LYS A 286 22.79 6.57 -0.32
CA LYS A 286 24.24 6.60 -0.63
C LYS A 286 24.76 6.03 -1.96
N THR A 287 23.93 5.80 -2.97
CA THR A 287 24.43 5.29 -4.28
C THR A 287 23.61 5.85 -5.44
N SER A 288 24.28 6.29 -6.50
CA SER A 288 23.60 6.78 -7.71
C SER A 288 23.00 5.63 -8.51
N TRP A 289 21.91 5.88 -9.26
CA TRP A 289 21.28 4.89 -10.15
C TRP A 289 22.23 4.23 -11.14
N LYS A 290 23.25 4.98 -11.59
CA LYS A 290 24.30 4.49 -12.49
C LYS A 290 25.21 3.46 -11.82
N GLU A 291 25.40 3.55 -10.51
CA GLU A 291 26.18 2.61 -9.70
C GLU A 291 25.35 1.37 -9.35
N LEU A 292 24.07 1.54 -9.01
CA LEU A 292 23.15 0.43 -8.72
C LEU A 292 22.94 -0.51 -9.92
N LYS A 293 22.85 0.05 -11.14
CA LYS A 293 22.72 -0.74 -12.40
C LYS A 293 23.96 -1.54 -12.78
N LYS A 294 25.14 -1.12 -12.31
CA LYS A 294 26.41 -1.79 -12.59
C LYS A 294 26.73 -2.91 -11.60
N LYS A 295 25.88 -3.09 -10.58
CA LYS A 295 26.08 -4.10 -9.54
C LYS A 295 25.73 -5.48 -10.08
N GLU A 296 26.71 -6.37 -10.07
CA GLU A 296 26.55 -7.77 -10.48
C GLU A 296 25.55 -8.44 -9.52
N GLY A 297 24.46 -9.02 -10.05
CA GLY A 297 23.35 -9.56 -9.24
C GLY A 297 22.09 -8.67 -9.15
N GLY A 298 22.10 -7.47 -9.73
CA GLY A 298 20.92 -6.59 -9.82
C GLY A 298 20.73 -5.67 -8.61
N PHE A 299 19.55 -5.03 -8.52
CA PHE A 299 19.17 -4.18 -7.40
C PHE A 299 18.89 -5.05 -6.16
N ALA A 300 19.92 -5.27 -5.36
CA ALA A 300 19.78 -5.71 -3.97
C ALA A 300 20.25 -4.54 -3.08
N PRO A 301 19.37 -3.90 -2.30
CA PRO A 301 19.72 -2.93 -1.27
C PRO A 301 20.99 -3.34 -0.51
N GLU A 302 21.94 -2.42 -0.29
CA GLU A 302 23.09 -2.72 0.56
C GLU A 302 22.64 -3.00 1.99
N GLY A 303 23.12 -4.11 2.54
CA GLY A 303 22.59 -4.72 3.77
C GLY A 303 21.80 -6.01 3.53
N MET A 304 21.33 -6.27 2.30
CA MET A 304 20.52 -7.46 1.98
C MET A 304 21.31 -8.79 2.05
N PHE A 305 22.65 -8.73 2.04
CA PHE A 305 23.53 -9.91 2.03
C PHE A 305 24.76 -9.84 2.98
N CYS A 306 24.87 -8.83 3.85
CA CYS A 306 26.00 -8.74 4.79
C CYS A 306 25.50 -8.67 6.23
N LYS A 307 25.81 -9.71 7.01
CA LYS A 307 25.91 -9.65 8.47
C LYS A 307 26.99 -8.63 8.82
N LEU A 308 26.59 -7.40 9.11
CA LEU A 308 27.40 -6.47 9.89
C LEU A 308 26.56 -6.05 11.08
N ASP A 309 27.18 -6.15 12.26
CA ASP A 309 26.56 -6.04 13.57
C ASP A 309 25.61 -4.83 13.65
N GLY A 310 24.32 -5.12 13.88
CA GLY A 310 23.29 -4.11 14.16
C GLY A 310 22.47 -3.60 12.96
N PHE A 311 22.67 -4.09 11.74
CA PHE A 311 21.81 -3.71 10.60
C PHE A 311 21.13 -4.95 9.97
N ASP A 312 19.86 -5.17 10.34
CA ASP A 312 19.02 -6.24 9.79
C ASP A 312 18.51 -5.83 8.40
N GLY A 313 19.38 -5.93 7.39
CA GLY A 313 18.94 -5.89 6.02
C GLY A 313 18.04 -7.08 5.70
N TRP A 314 16.97 -6.82 4.96
CA TRP A 314 16.00 -7.81 4.50
C TRP A 314 16.71 -8.98 3.81
N THR A 315 16.35 -10.23 4.06
CA THR A 315 16.82 -11.36 3.24
C THR A 315 15.65 -11.81 2.36
N PRO A 316 15.80 -11.82 1.01
CA PRO A 316 14.75 -12.27 0.12
C PRO A 316 14.31 -13.67 0.52
N TYR A 317 12.99 -13.88 0.60
CA TYR A 317 12.46 -15.21 0.83
C TYR A 317 12.63 -16.03 -0.46
N HIS A 318 13.26 -17.20 -0.36
CA HIS A 318 13.50 -18.09 -1.50
C HIS A 318 12.26 -18.95 -1.73
N ASN A 319 11.53 -18.74 -2.83
CA ASN A 319 10.40 -19.59 -3.19
C ASN A 319 10.86 -20.77 -4.06
N ASP A 320 10.43 -21.98 -3.66
CA ASP A 320 10.48 -23.22 -4.44
C ASP A 320 9.39 -23.18 -5.55
N MET A 321 9.63 -23.95 -6.62
CA MET A 321 8.93 -24.09 -7.91
C MET A 321 7.39 -24.10 -7.88
N ALA A 322 6.75 -24.33 -6.73
CA ALA A 322 5.30 -24.28 -6.59
C ALA A 322 4.72 -22.88 -6.88
N ASP A 323 5.49 -21.83 -6.59
CA ASP A 323 5.12 -20.44 -6.86
C ASP A 323 5.29 -20.05 -8.35
N ALA A 324 6.02 -20.87 -9.11
CA ALA A 324 6.33 -20.60 -10.50
C ALA A 324 5.10 -20.83 -11.41
N VAL A 325 4.25 -21.81 -11.12
CA VAL A 325 3.28 -22.33 -12.09
C VAL A 325 2.08 -21.39 -12.30
N GLY A 326 1.62 -20.67 -11.27
CA GLY A 326 0.55 -19.67 -11.38
C GLY A 326 1.00 -18.34 -12.00
N TRP A 327 2.29 -18.01 -11.90
CA TRP A 327 2.87 -16.72 -12.30
C TRP A 327 3.56 -16.75 -13.67
N ILE A 328 3.94 -17.94 -14.18
CA ILE A 328 4.69 -18.11 -15.43
C ILE A 328 3.87 -17.85 -16.70
N TYR A 329 2.55 -18.09 -16.73
CA TYR A 329 1.81 -18.23 -18.00
C TYR A 329 1.19 -16.98 -18.63
N GLY A 330 1.62 -15.74 -18.34
CA GLY A 330 0.94 -14.59 -18.98
C GLY A 330 1.57 -13.20 -19.06
N GLY A 331 2.86 -12.99 -18.74
CA GLY A 331 3.33 -11.58 -18.70
C GLY A 331 4.81 -11.30 -18.55
N TRP A 332 5.70 -12.25 -18.87
CA TRP A 332 7.14 -12.07 -18.67
C TRP A 332 7.71 -10.83 -19.37
N GLY A 333 7.43 -10.64 -20.67
CA GLY A 333 7.96 -9.50 -21.44
C GLY A 333 7.49 -8.14 -20.93
N ARG A 334 6.23 -8.04 -20.50
CA ARG A 334 5.67 -6.80 -19.94
C ARG A 334 6.30 -6.45 -18.59
N ARG A 335 6.52 -7.46 -17.74
CA ARG A 335 7.19 -7.28 -16.44
C ARG A 335 8.65 -6.88 -16.61
N MET A 336 9.35 -7.46 -17.59
CA MET A 336 10.70 -7.02 -17.97
C MET A 336 10.74 -5.57 -18.47
N GLN A 337 9.75 -5.15 -19.28
CA GLN A 337 9.67 -3.76 -19.71
C GLN A 337 9.46 -2.83 -18.53
N LEU A 338 8.54 -3.15 -17.60
CA LEU A 338 8.29 -2.34 -16.41
C LEU A 338 9.49 -2.30 -15.46
N ALA A 339 10.16 -3.43 -15.26
CA ALA A 339 11.43 -3.50 -14.54
C ALA A 339 12.48 -2.61 -15.21
N ASN A 340 12.65 -2.72 -16.54
CA ASN A 340 13.56 -1.86 -17.27
C ASN A 340 13.19 -0.39 -17.18
N SER A 341 11.90 -0.02 -17.21
CA SER A 341 11.45 1.36 -17.03
C SER A 341 11.80 1.87 -15.63
N ALA A 342 11.48 1.10 -14.59
CA ALA A 342 11.82 1.39 -13.21
C ALA A 342 13.32 1.57 -12.98
N LEU A 343 14.12 0.75 -13.66
CA LEU A 343 15.56 0.86 -13.59
C LEU A 343 16.04 2.06 -14.41
N SER A 344 15.54 2.29 -15.64
CA SER A 344 16.10 3.23 -16.61
C SER A 344 15.77 4.71 -16.39
N SER A 345 14.64 5.02 -15.75
CA SER A 345 14.29 6.36 -15.24
C SER A 345 15.20 6.81 -14.12
#